data_AF-A0A3N5EFG9-F1
#
_entry.id   AF-A0A3N5EFG9-F1
#
_cell.length_a   1.000
_cell.length_b   1.000
_cell.length_c   1.000
_cell.angle_alpha   90.00
_cell.angle_beta   90.00
_cell.angle_gamma   90.00
#
_symmetry.space_group_name_H-M   'P 1'
#
loop_
_entity.id
_entity.type
_entity.pdbx_description
1 polymer ?
#
loop_
_entity_poly.entity_id
_entity_poly.type
_entity_poly.pdbx_seq_one_letter_code
_entity_poly.pdbx_strand_id
1 'polypeptide(L)'
;YGNAGLIPPKDHAPVHEDWMVYDDEGKRVGYATSFMYSPVLQRHIALARVRPDLAKVGSRVFLEFTVDHHYQKVAAHVARLPLFNPERKTAMRNGANGA
;
A
#
# COMPACT_ATOMS: atom_id res chain seq x y z
N TYR A 1 4.92 15.65 4.06
CA TYR A 1 4.40 15.83 5.42
C TYR A 1 5.45 16.35 6.39
N GLY A 2 6.43 15.55 6.86
CA GLY A 2 7.43 16.02 7.83
C GLY A 2 8.17 17.29 7.41
N ASN A 3 8.69 17.34 6.18
CA ASN A 3 9.35 18.54 5.63
C ASN A 3 8.42 19.76 5.47
N ALA A 4 7.11 19.54 5.44
CA ALA A 4 6.10 20.59 5.35
C ALA A 4 5.53 20.98 6.73
N GLY A 5 6.03 20.41 7.83
CA GLY A 5 5.48 20.65 9.18
C GLY A 5 4.08 20.07 9.39
N LEU A 6 3.63 19.16 8.52
CA LEU A 6 2.29 18.58 8.54
C LEU A 6 2.28 17.15 9.07
N ILE A 7 1.14 16.77 9.67
CA ILE A 7 0.86 15.41 10.10
C ILE A 7 0.12 14.67 8.96
N PRO A 8 0.62 13.51 8.49
CA PRO A 8 -0.11 12.71 7.51
C PRO A 8 -1.48 12.29 8.06
N PRO A 9 -2.57 12.44 7.29
CA PRO A 9 -3.88 11.99 7.73
C PRO A 9 -3.88 10.47 7.93
N LYS A 10 -4.50 10.02 9.02
CA LYS A 10 -4.67 8.59 9.35
C LYS A 10 -6.08 8.12 9.00
N ASP A 11 -6.52 8.50 7.80
CA ASP A 11 -7.84 8.12 7.31
C ASP A 11 -7.84 6.65 6.87
N HIS A 12 -8.83 5.91 7.36
CA HIS A 12 -9.02 4.49 7.11
C HIS A 12 -10.07 4.23 6.02
N ALA A 13 -10.76 5.27 5.54
CA ALA A 13 -11.56 5.20 4.33
C ALA A 13 -10.61 5.06 3.12
N PRO A 14 -10.78 4.01 2.29
CA PRO A 14 -9.99 3.90 1.08
C PRO A 14 -10.36 5.00 0.10
N VAL A 15 -9.37 5.80 -0.27
CA VAL A 15 -9.50 6.74 -1.38
C VAL A 15 -9.34 5.96 -2.67
N HIS A 16 -10.22 6.20 -3.64
CA HIS A 16 -10.26 5.55 -4.94
C HIS A 16 -9.85 6.56 -6.02
N GLU A 17 -8.55 6.77 -6.13
CA GLU A 17 -7.95 7.66 -7.12
C GLU A 17 -6.75 6.96 -7.75
N ASP A 18 -6.43 7.35 -8.98
CA ASP A 18 -5.28 6.84 -9.71
C ASP A 18 -4.05 7.69 -9.40
N TRP A 19 -3.11 7.12 -8.63
CA TRP A 19 -1.80 7.73 -8.39
C TRP A 19 -0.71 7.03 -9.17
N MET A 20 0.22 7.80 -9.72
CA MET A 20 1.31 7.26 -10.52
C MET A 20 2.36 6.59 -9.64
N VAL A 21 2.92 5.47 -10.11
CA VAL A 21 4.05 4.80 -9.46
C VAL A 21 5.29 4.96 -10.32
N TYR A 22 6.41 5.32 -9.68
CA TYR A 22 7.71 5.56 -10.31
C TYR A 22 8.80 4.63 -9.76
N ASP A 23 9.82 4.37 -10.56
CA ASP A 23 11.07 3.73 -10.12
C ASP A 23 12.10 4.76 -9.59
N ASP A 24 13.29 4.28 -9.19
CA ASP A 24 14.39 5.13 -8.70
C ASP A 24 14.94 6.09 -9.77
N GLU A 25 14.77 5.78 -11.06
CA GLU A 25 15.13 6.66 -12.19
C GLU A 25 14.05 7.71 -12.46
N GLY A 26 12.94 7.67 -11.72
CA GLY A 26 11.81 8.58 -11.87
C GLY A 26 10.90 8.27 -13.04
N LYS A 27 11.06 7.12 -13.71
CA LYS A 27 10.21 6.67 -14.80
C LYS A 27 8.93 6.08 -14.26
N ARG A 28 7.80 6.36 -14.94
CA ARG A 28 6.50 5.78 -14.57
C ARG A 28 6.50 4.28 -14.88
N VAL A 29 6.19 3.48 -13.87
CA VAL A 29 6.23 2.01 -13.91
C VAL A 29 4.92 1.36 -13.47
N GLY A 30 3.91 2.15 -13.12
CA GLY A 30 2.64 1.65 -12.66
C GLY A 30 1.66 2.72 -12.22
N TYR A 31 0.61 2.27 -11.55
CA TYR A 31 -0.38 3.12 -10.90
C TYR A 31 -1.00 2.40 -9.69
N ALA A 32 -1.30 3.16 -8.64
CA ALA A 32 -2.11 2.73 -7.52
C ALA A 32 -3.57 3.06 -7.79
N THR A 33 -4.47 2.12 -7.48
CA THR A 33 -5.93 2.27 -7.66
C THR A 33 -6.64 2.65 -6.37
N SER A 34 -5.97 2.44 -5.22
CA SER A 34 -6.50 2.82 -3.92
C SER A 34 -5.40 3.00 -2.89
N PHE A 35 -5.66 3.84 -1.90
CA PHE A 35 -4.77 4.15 -0.79
C PHE A 35 -5.56 4.35 0.51
N MET A 36 -5.03 3.89 1.64
CA MET A 36 -5.57 4.17 2.97
C MET A 36 -4.51 4.05 4.05
N TYR A 37 -4.77 4.64 5.22
CA TYR A 37 -4.10 4.24 6.45
C TYR A 37 -4.73 2.95 6.97
N SER A 38 -3.93 1.90 7.18
CA SER A 38 -4.38 0.69 7.87
C SER A 38 -4.20 0.84 9.38
N PRO A 39 -5.28 0.87 10.19
CA PRO A 39 -5.17 0.89 11.64
C PRO A 39 -4.56 -0.40 12.21
N VAL A 40 -4.73 -1.52 11.52
CA VAL A 40 -4.18 -2.82 11.94
C VAL A 40 -2.66 -2.85 11.76
N LEU A 41 -2.17 -2.32 10.64
CA LEU A 41 -0.73 -2.32 10.33
C LEU A 41 -0.02 -1.07 10.86
N GLN A 42 -0.76 -0.06 11.32
CA GLN A 42 -0.27 1.28 11.69
C GLN A 42 0.56 1.93 10.58
N ARG A 43 0.14 1.73 9.32
CA ARG A 43 0.88 2.13 8.12
C ARG A 43 -0.07 2.50 7.00
N HIS A 44 0.33 3.47 6.17
CA HIS A 44 -0.28 3.72 4.88
C HIS A 44 0.01 2.58 3.91
N ILE A 45 -1.03 2.14 3.20
CA ILE A 45 -0.98 1.03 2.25
C ILE A 45 -1.77 1.38 0.99
N ALA A 46 -1.37 0.78 -0.13
CA ALA A 46 -2.01 0.97 -1.42
C ALA A 46 -2.17 -0.37 -2.15
N LEU A 47 -3.18 -0.47 -3.00
CA LEU A 47 -3.22 -1.48 -4.05
C LEU A 47 -2.73 -0.85 -5.35
N ALA A 48 -1.78 -1.51 -6.00
CA ALA A 48 -1.15 -0.99 -7.19
C ALA A 48 -0.84 -2.07 -8.22
N ARG A 49 -0.82 -1.66 -9.47
CA ARG A 49 -0.28 -2.42 -10.60
C ARG A 49 1.05 -1.81 -10.97
N VAL A 50 2.08 -2.64 -11.00
CA VAL A 50 3.45 -2.26 -11.39
C VAL A 50 3.96 -3.21 -12.45
N ARG A 51 5.01 -2.80 -13.18
CA ARG A 51 5.68 -3.69 -14.12
C ARG A 51 6.21 -4.96 -13.42
N PRO A 52 6.20 -6.13 -14.08
CA PRO A 52 6.59 -7.40 -13.47
C PRO A 52 8.00 -7.41 -12.84
N ASP A 53 8.96 -6.70 -13.43
CA ASP A 53 10.33 -6.57 -12.92
C ASP A 53 10.42 -5.90 -11.54
N LEU A 54 9.42 -5.08 -11.19
CA LEU A 54 9.32 -4.41 -9.90
C LEU A 54 8.30 -5.07 -8.96
N ALA A 55 7.59 -6.12 -9.39
CA ALA A 55 6.57 -6.80 -8.57
C ALA A 55 7.14 -7.70 -7.47
N LYS A 56 8.46 -7.87 -7.39
CA LYS A 56 9.12 -8.64 -6.33
C LYS A 56 8.88 -7.97 -4.97
N VAL A 57 8.54 -8.77 -3.96
CA VAL A 57 8.41 -8.30 -2.58
C VAL A 57 9.71 -7.65 -2.12
N GLY A 58 9.60 -6.47 -1.50
CA GLY A 58 10.73 -5.65 -1.05
C GLY A 58 11.24 -4.67 -2.11
N SER A 59 10.82 -4.76 -3.37
CA SER A 59 11.17 -3.77 -4.39
C SER A 59 10.72 -2.39 -3.96
N ARG A 60 11.63 -1.42 -4.05
CA ARG A 60 11.36 -0.01 -3.78
C ARG A 60 10.70 0.62 -4.99
N VAL A 61 9.66 1.41 -4.74
CA VAL A 61 8.96 2.24 -5.73
C VAL A 61 8.60 3.57 -5.09
N PHE A 62 8.16 4.54 -5.88
CA PHE A 62 7.67 5.82 -5.39
C PHE A 62 6.24 6.05 -5.82
N LEU A 63 5.38 6.35 -4.87
CA LEU A 63 3.99 6.72 -5.11
C LEU A 63 3.89 8.24 -5.24
N GLU A 64 3.24 8.71 -6.30
CA GLU A 64 2.80 10.09 -6.41
C GLU A 64 1.75 10.38 -5.34
N PHE A 65 1.96 11.42 -4.56
CA PHE A 65 1.03 11.81 -3.51
C PHE A 65 0.95 13.33 -3.43
N THR A 66 -0.26 13.85 -3.34
CA THR A 66 -0.47 15.30 -3.23
C THR A 66 -0.37 15.73 -1.77
N VAL A 67 0.56 16.64 -1.48
CA VAL A 67 0.71 17.29 -0.17
C VAL A 67 0.61 18.80 -0.39
N ASP A 68 -0.36 19.46 0.23
CA ASP A 68 -0.63 20.90 0.03
C ASP A 68 -0.63 21.33 -1.44
N HIS A 69 -1.39 20.62 -2.28
CA HIS A 69 -1.50 20.85 -3.73
C HIS A 69 -0.19 20.65 -4.53
N HIS A 70 0.86 20.10 -3.90
CA HIS A 70 2.11 19.75 -4.58
C HIS A 70 2.27 18.24 -4.69
N TYR A 71 2.59 17.76 -5.90
CA TYR A 71 2.94 16.37 -6.10
C TYR A 71 4.28 16.04 -5.45
N GLN A 72 4.27 15.03 -4.59
CA GLN A 72 5.43 14.49 -3.90
C GLN A 72 5.59 13.02 -4.25
N LYS A 73 6.83 12.57 -4.41
CA LYS A 73 7.14 11.14 -4.61
C LYS A 73 7.47 10.51 -3.25
N VAL A 74 6.55 9.71 -2.72
CA VAL A 74 6.71 9.05 -1.42
C VAL A 74 7.23 7.64 -1.62
N ALA A 75 8.33 7.30 -0.96
CA ALA A 75 8.91 5.96 -1.04
C ALA A 75 7.95 4.90 -0.48
N ALA A 76 7.79 3.82 -1.22
CA ALA A 76 6.98 2.65 -0.86
C ALA A 76 7.75 1.37 -1.20
N HIS A 77 7.32 0.26 -0.61
CA HIS A 77 7.90 -1.06 -0.86
C HIS A 77 6.80 -2.04 -1.24
N VAL A 78 7.04 -2.84 -2.28
CA VAL A 78 6.12 -3.90 -2.69
C VAL A 78 6.04 -4.95 -1.59
N ALA A 79 4.82 -5.32 -1.22
CA ALA A 79 4.55 -6.27 -0.15
C ALA A 79 3.68 -7.42 -0.66
N ARG A 80 3.79 -8.57 0.01
CA ARG A 80 2.97 -9.74 -0.32
C ARG A 80 1.50 -9.48 0.04
N LEU A 81 0.60 -9.85 -0.86
CA LEU A 81 -0.83 -9.89 -0.57
C LEU A 81 -1.26 -11.26 0.00
N PRO A 82 -2.23 -11.30 0.93
CA PRO A 82 -2.85 -10.15 1.58
C PRO A 82 -1.91 -9.55 2.65
N LEU A 83 -1.95 -8.21 2.81
CA LEU A 83 -1.07 -7.48 3.74
C LEU A 83 -1.26 -7.86 5.22
N PHE A 84 -2.42 -8.43 5.57
CA PHE A 84 -2.72 -8.97 6.89
C PHE A 84 -3.39 -10.33 6.77
N ASN A 85 -2.72 -11.38 7.26
CA ASN A 85 -3.18 -12.77 7.19
C ASN A 85 -2.99 -13.52 8.52
N PRO A 86 -3.80 -13.26 9.56
CA PRO A 86 -3.70 -14.00 10.81
C PRO A 86 -4.20 -15.44 10.63
N GLU A 87 -3.60 -16.40 11.32
CA GLU A 87 -3.90 -17.83 11.18
C GLU A 87 -5.40 -18.16 11.31
N ARG A 88 -6.11 -17.49 12.23
CA ARG A 88 -7.57 -17.65 12.41
C ARG A 88 -8.40 -17.39 11.14
N LYS A 89 -7.88 -16.60 10.19
CA LYS A 89 -8.58 -16.21 8.96
C LYS A 89 -8.42 -17.25 7.84
N THR A 90 -7.39 -18.10 7.94
CA THR A 90 -7.12 -19.20 7.00
C THR A 90 -7.32 -20.58 7.62
N ALA A 91 -7.59 -20.67 8.92
CA ALA A 91 -7.86 -21.92 9.60
C ALA A 91 -9.17 -22.54 9.06
N MET A 92 -9.08 -23.76 8.54
CA MET A 92 -10.27 -24.57 8.32
C MET A 92 -10.83 -25.01 9.67
N ARG A 93 -12.15 -24.86 9.84
CA ARG A 93 -12.86 -25.26 11.07
C ARG A 93 -12.80 -26.78 11.21
N ASN A 94 -11.89 -27.29 12.01
CA ASN A 94 -11.90 -28.69 12.45
C ASN A 94 -12.98 -28.83 13.53
N GLY A 95 -14.19 -29.22 13.14
CA GLY A 95 -15.30 -29.36 14.09
C GLY A 95 -16.51 -30.07 13.50
N ALA A 96 -16.34 -31.36 13.20
CA ALA A 96 -17.41 -32.37 13.23
C ALA A 96 -16.78 -33.77 13.15
N ASN A 97 -16.40 -34.34 14.30
CA ASN A 97 -16.49 -35.79 14.52
C ASN A 97 -16.22 -36.13 15.99
N GLY A 98 -17.12 -36.92 16.55
CA GLY A 98 -17.14 -37.40 17.91
C GLY A 98 -18.56 -37.81 18.28
N ALA A 99 -19.05 -38.83 17.57
CA ALA A 99 -20.23 -39.61 17.93
C ALA A 99 -20.02 -40.34 19.26
#